data_AF-A0A1J5DEB0-F1
#
_entry.id   AF-A0A1J5DEB0-F1
#
_cell.length_a   1.000
_cell.length_b   1.000
_cell.length_c   1.000
_cell.angle_alpha   90.00
_cell.angle_beta   90.00
_cell.angle_gamma   90.00
#
_symmetry.space_group_name_H-M   'P 1'
#
loop_
_entity.id
_entity.type
_entity.pdbx_description
1 polymer ?
#
loop_
_entity_poly.entity_id
_entity_poly.type
_entity_poly.pdbx_seq_one_letter_code
_entity_poly.pdbx_strand_id
1 'polypeptide(L)'
;MDRYTKGFVVAALVYFFLAALLGIWMGGTDAAGWVRFGHVHFNLLGFMTMMIYGVGYFILPRFNGRPLHWPSLVPIHFYIANIGLIGMVATAPERPSTGFILFSALSVVSAGMFAVNLGATMLIEPSSAEETSSSSSVASATEGKPIGASSSAPAGASEDKSEDKTEGAVPSATTPQAAQKVDPDMRVGEILTRWPQTVDVFVGHGFASLASPEHREQVKQIPITLRMACQRHNVDLDYMMSELNEAISPSFAAKATSAATEGGLAGKAKAKSPKGKLAKGETIGADHILGEILGAYPETEKVFRKYYGDGCFSCPGQATESVKQSAMMHNVSEKQLLTELNHAAGF
;
A
#
# COMPACT_ATOMS: atom_id res chain seq x y z
N MET A 1 -11.83 5.73 -14.35
CA MET A 1 -12.77 4.61 -14.12
C MET A 1 -13.20 4.10 -15.48
N ASP A 2 -13.09 2.79 -15.76
CA ASP A 2 -13.48 2.23 -17.06
C ASP A 2 -15.02 2.29 -17.25
N ARG A 3 -15.47 2.06 -18.49
CA ARG A 3 -16.89 2.26 -18.85
C ARG A 3 -17.84 1.41 -18.03
N TYR A 4 -17.46 0.18 -17.68
CA TYR A 4 -18.33 -0.78 -17.02
C TYR A 4 -18.35 -0.55 -15.52
N THR A 5 -17.21 -0.20 -14.93
CA THR A 5 -17.14 0.24 -13.53
C THR A 5 -17.96 1.51 -13.30
N LYS A 6 -17.92 2.48 -14.24
CA LYS A 6 -18.86 3.62 -14.23
C LYS A 6 -20.30 3.18 -14.46
N GLY A 7 -20.51 2.20 -15.35
CA GLY A 7 -21.81 1.60 -15.65
C GLY A 7 -22.50 1.04 -14.40
N PHE A 8 -21.79 0.34 -13.53
CA PHE A 8 -22.32 -0.15 -12.25
C PHE A 8 -22.85 0.99 -11.36
N VAL A 9 -22.08 2.07 -11.22
CA VAL A 9 -22.50 3.24 -10.42
C VAL A 9 -23.74 3.90 -11.03
N VAL A 10 -23.78 4.07 -12.35
CA VAL A 10 -24.95 4.65 -13.04
C VAL A 10 -26.17 3.76 -12.90
N ALA A 11 -26.03 2.44 -13.08
CA ALA A 11 -27.11 1.49 -12.89
C ALA A 11 -27.64 1.52 -11.44
N ALA A 12 -26.76 1.64 -10.45
CA ALA A 12 -27.14 1.77 -9.05
C ALA A 12 -28.09 2.96 -8.81
N LEU A 13 -27.77 4.12 -9.38
CA LEU A 13 -28.59 5.33 -9.27
C LEU A 13 -29.94 5.15 -9.98
N VAL A 14 -29.97 4.48 -11.13
CA VAL A 14 -31.22 4.16 -11.84
C VAL A 14 -32.11 3.24 -11.00
N TYR A 15 -31.56 2.15 -10.45
CA TYR A 15 -32.33 1.25 -9.59
C TYR A 15 -32.79 1.92 -8.31
N PHE A 16 -32.00 2.80 -7.70
CA PHE A 16 -32.40 3.58 -6.53
C PHE A 16 -33.63 4.44 -6.84
N PHE A 17 -33.61 5.15 -7.97
CA PHE A 17 -34.74 5.97 -8.40
C PHE A 17 -35.99 5.12 -8.66
N LEU A 18 -35.85 4.00 -9.38
CA LEU A 18 -36.97 3.06 -9.60
C LEU A 18 -37.51 2.50 -8.27
N ALA A 19 -36.64 2.14 -7.33
CA ALA A 19 -37.04 1.63 -6.04
C ALA A 19 -37.80 2.68 -5.21
N ALA A 20 -37.38 3.96 -5.27
CA ALA A 20 -38.09 5.07 -4.63
C ALA A 20 -39.51 5.25 -5.20
N LEU A 21 -39.67 5.16 -6.53
CA LEU A 21 -41.00 5.20 -7.16
C LEU A 21 -41.89 4.04 -6.69
N LEU A 22 -41.36 2.82 -6.64
CA LEU A 22 -42.08 1.67 -6.08
C LEU A 22 -42.42 1.88 -4.60
N GLY A 23 -41.55 2.55 -3.85
CA GLY A 23 -41.74 2.90 -2.44
C GLY A 23 -42.93 3.85 -2.22
N ILE A 24 -43.04 4.88 -3.06
CA ILE A 24 -44.20 5.79 -3.05
C ILE A 24 -45.47 5.02 -3.41
N TRP A 25 -45.42 4.17 -4.43
CA TRP A 25 -46.58 3.40 -4.88
C TRP A 25 -47.11 2.46 -3.79
N MET A 26 -46.21 1.72 -3.11
CA MET A 26 -46.60 0.83 -2.01
C MET A 26 -47.06 1.56 -0.75
N GLY A 27 -46.65 2.82 -0.55
CA GLY A 27 -47.08 3.64 0.57
C GLY A 27 -48.43 4.34 0.35
N GLY A 28 -48.80 4.61 -0.90
CA GLY A 28 -50.01 5.36 -1.24
C GLY A 28 -51.22 4.51 -1.68
N THR A 29 -51.04 3.23 -2.00
CA THR A 29 -52.10 2.37 -2.55
C THR A 29 -51.98 0.92 -2.07
N ASP A 30 -53.01 0.09 -2.30
CA ASP A 30 -52.92 -1.36 -2.14
C ASP A 30 -52.12 -1.98 -3.31
N ALA A 31 -50.79 -1.85 -3.23
CA ALA A 31 -49.89 -2.27 -4.28
C ALA A 31 -49.82 -3.80 -4.41
N ALA A 32 -49.65 -4.28 -5.63
CA ALA A 32 -49.53 -5.71 -5.93
C ALA A 32 -48.39 -6.36 -5.11
N GLY A 33 -48.57 -7.62 -4.70
CA GLY A 33 -47.64 -8.31 -3.79
C GLY A 33 -46.18 -8.39 -4.29
N TRP A 34 -45.96 -8.35 -5.60
CA TRP A 34 -44.62 -8.33 -6.19
C TRP A 34 -43.90 -6.99 -6.04
N VAL A 35 -44.62 -5.88 -5.82
CA VAL A 35 -44.04 -4.52 -5.72
C VAL A 35 -43.10 -4.42 -4.52
N ARG A 36 -43.47 -5.00 -3.38
CA ARG A 36 -42.60 -5.06 -2.18
C ARG A 36 -41.31 -5.82 -2.48
N PHE A 37 -41.43 -6.94 -3.20
CA PHE A 37 -40.27 -7.73 -3.60
C PHE A 37 -39.34 -6.92 -4.53
N GLY A 38 -39.90 -6.27 -5.56
CA GLY A 38 -39.15 -5.40 -6.46
C GLY A 38 -38.47 -4.24 -5.73
N HIS A 39 -39.20 -3.54 -4.85
CA HIS A 39 -38.67 -2.43 -4.05
C HIS A 39 -37.44 -2.83 -3.23
N VAL A 40 -37.51 -3.96 -2.52
CA VAL A 40 -36.40 -4.46 -1.69
C VAL A 40 -35.19 -4.84 -2.54
N HIS A 41 -35.39 -5.58 -3.63
CA HIS A 41 -34.28 -6.07 -4.45
C HIS A 41 -33.65 -4.97 -5.31
N PHE A 42 -34.43 -3.98 -5.79
CA PHE A 42 -33.86 -2.80 -6.43
C PHE A 42 -33.07 -1.94 -5.45
N ASN A 43 -33.45 -1.84 -4.17
CA ASN A 43 -32.62 -1.14 -3.17
C ASN A 43 -31.36 -1.92 -2.80
N LEU A 44 -31.47 -3.22 -2.51
CA LEU A 44 -30.35 -4.02 -2.05
C LEU A 44 -29.42 -4.43 -3.20
N LEU A 45 -29.92 -5.20 -4.17
CA LEU A 45 -29.11 -5.70 -5.27
C LEU A 45 -28.89 -4.65 -6.36
N GLY A 46 -29.89 -3.80 -6.62
CA GLY A 46 -29.81 -2.75 -7.62
C GLY A 46 -28.96 -1.58 -7.16
N PHE A 47 -29.30 -0.94 -6.05
CA PHE A 47 -28.59 0.24 -5.57
C PHE A 47 -27.33 -0.12 -4.77
N MET A 48 -27.48 -0.75 -3.61
CA MET A 48 -26.35 -0.99 -2.69
C MET A 48 -25.28 -1.88 -3.33
N THR A 49 -25.66 -3.04 -3.85
CA THR A 49 -24.72 -4.01 -4.42
C THR A 49 -24.04 -3.49 -5.69
N MET A 50 -24.76 -2.87 -6.64
CA MET A 50 -24.10 -2.28 -7.83
C MET A 50 -23.18 -1.12 -7.46
N MET A 51 -23.52 -0.31 -6.45
CA MET A 51 -22.63 0.73 -5.95
C MET A 51 -21.33 0.12 -5.39
N ILE A 52 -21.45 -0.96 -4.60
CA ILE A 52 -20.30 -1.71 -4.08
C ILE A 52 -19.46 -2.30 -5.23
N TYR A 53 -20.09 -2.82 -6.29
CA TYR A 53 -19.35 -3.35 -7.44
C TYR A 53 -18.57 -2.26 -8.18
N GLY A 54 -19.22 -1.15 -8.53
CA GLY A 54 -18.57 -0.05 -9.24
C GLY A 54 -17.47 0.60 -8.42
N VAL A 55 -17.76 0.96 -7.17
CA VAL A 55 -16.77 1.58 -6.28
C VAL A 55 -15.67 0.58 -5.91
N GLY A 56 -16.03 -0.67 -5.62
CA GLY A 56 -15.10 -1.72 -5.22
C GLY A 56 -14.08 -2.05 -6.31
N TYR A 57 -14.51 -2.24 -7.56
CA TYR A 57 -13.58 -2.46 -8.68
C TYR A 57 -12.69 -1.25 -8.96
N PHE A 58 -13.13 -0.05 -8.61
CA PHE A 58 -12.32 1.15 -8.79
C PHE A 58 -11.34 1.37 -7.64
N ILE A 59 -11.80 1.41 -6.40
CA ILE A 59 -11.01 1.89 -5.27
C ILE A 59 -10.07 0.81 -4.75
N LEU A 60 -10.57 -0.42 -4.57
CA LEU A 60 -9.85 -1.44 -3.80
C LEU A 60 -8.56 -1.94 -4.47
N PRO A 61 -8.49 -2.14 -5.81
CA PRO A 61 -7.22 -2.46 -6.47
C PRO A 61 -6.18 -1.35 -6.28
N ARG A 62 -6.63 -0.08 -6.29
CA ARG A 62 -5.74 1.09 -6.14
C ARG A 62 -5.14 1.17 -4.74
N PHE A 63 -5.92 0.90 -3.70
CA PHE A 63 -5.40 0.80 -2.33
C PHE A 63 -4.38 -0.33 -2.15
N ASN A 64 -4.46 -1.37 -2.99
CA ASN A 64 -3.51 -2.47 -2.99
C ASN A 64 -2.35 -2.26 -3.97
N GLY A 65 -2.26 -1.11 -4.64
CA GLY A 65 -1.18 -0.80 -5.59
C GLY A 65 -1.11 -1.74 -6.80
N ARG A 66 -2.16 -2.50 -7.11
CA ARG A 66 -2.14 -3.51 -8.19
C ARG A 66 -3.36 -3.41 -9.10
N PRO A 67 -3.23 -3.80 -10.39
CA PRO A 67 -4.39 -3.88 -11.28
C PRO A 67 -5.36 -4.97 -10.80
N LEU A 68 -6.61 -4.88 -11.27
CA LEU A 68 -7.59 -5.94 -11.04
C LEU A 68 -7.10 -7.25 -11.68
N HIS A 69 -7.24 -8.37 -10.98
CA HIS A 69 -6.67 -9.64 -11.40
C HIS A 69 -7.27 -10.15 -12.72
N TRP A 70 -8.60 -10.09 -12.88
CA TRP A 70 -9.27 -10.40 -14.16
C TRP A 70 -10.15 -9.24 -14.63
N PRO A 71 -9.59 -8.25 -15.35
CA PRO A 71 -10.34 -7.07 -15.81
C PRO A 71 -11.38 -7.41 -16.87
N SER A 72 -11.16 -8.46 -17.66
CA SER A 72 -12.09 -8.93 -18.69
C SER A 72 -13.40 -9.50 -18.13
N LEU A 73 -13.45 -9.87 -16.85
CA LEU A 73 -14.67 -10.37 -16.20
C LEU A 73 -15.62 -9.24 -15.78
N VAL A 74 -15.16 -8.00 -15.64
CA VAL A 74 -15.99 -6.86 -15.21
C VAL A 74 -17.14 -6.57 -16.18
N PRO A 75 -16.93 -6.52 -17.52
CA PRO A 75 -18.02 -6.43 -18.50
C PRO A 75 -19.07 -7.53 -18.36
N ILE A 76 -18.62 -8.78 -18.23
CA ILE A 76 -19.49 -9.95 -18.16
C ILE A 76 -20.31 -9.90 -16.86
N HIS A 77 -19.64 -9.59 -15.77
CA HIS A 77 -20.27 -9.39 -14.47
C HIS A 77 -21.35 -8.31 -14.55
N PHE A 78 -21.10 -7.17 -15.20
CA PHE A 78 -22.08 -6.10 -15.36
C PHE A 78 -23.38 -6.58 -16.02
N TYR A 79 -23.29 -7.34 -17.11
CA TYR A 79 -24.49 -7.85 -17.78
C TYR A 79 -25.19 -8.94 -16.97
N ILE A 80 -24.45 -9.89 -16.39
CA ILE A 80 -25.03 -10.95 -15.55
C ILE A 80 -25.76 -10.36 -14.35
N ALA A 81 -25.18 -9.37 -13.68
CA ALA A 81 -25.78 -8.68 -12.53
C ALA A 81 -27.13 -8.05 -12.88
N ASN A 82 -27.18 -7.31 -14.00
CA ASN A 82 -28.39 -6.61 -14.44
C ASN A 82 -29.46 -7.56 -14.96
N ILE A 83 -29.08 -8.55 -15.79
CA ILE A 83 -30.01 -9.56 -16.32
C ILE A 83 -30.59 -10.40 -15.16
N GLY A 84 -29.74 -10.81 -14.22
CA GLY A 84 -30.16 -11.54 -13.02
C GLY A 84 -31.17 -10.73 -12.20
N LEU A 85 -30.88 -9.47 -11.90
CA LEU A 85 -31.78 -8.62 -11.11
C LEU A 85 -33.11 -8.34 -11.81
N ILE A 86 -33.06 -7.85 -13.06
CA ILE A 86 -34.27 -7.50 -13.82
C ILE A 86 -35.14 -8.75 -14.02
N GLY A 87 -34.54 -9.85 -14.44
CA GLY A 87 -35.26 -11.09 -14.68
C GLY A 87 -35.87 -11.67 -13.40
N MET A 88 -35.16 -11.60 -12.27
CA MET A 88 -35.66 -12.08 -10.97
C MET A 88 -36.86 -11.25 -10.51
N VAL A 89 -36.81 -9.92 -10.66
CA VAL A 89 -37.95 -9.05 -10.30
C VAL A 89 -39.12 -9.25 -11.26
N ALA A 90 -38.87 -9.37 -12.56
CA ALA A 90 -39.90 -9.57 -13.58
C ALA A 90 -40.65 -10.90 -13.39
N THR A 91 -39.96 -11.95 -12.96
CA THR A 91 -40.54 -13.29 -12.73
C THR A 91 -41.06 -13.49 -11.30
N ALA A 92 -40.88 -12.51 -10.41
CA ALA A 92 -41.33 -12.57 -9.02
C ALA A 92 -42.84 -12.84 -8.82
N PRO A 93 -43.77 -12.40 -9.70
CA PRO A 93 -45.19 -12.73 -9.58
C PRO A 93 -45.50 -14.22 -9.76
N GLU A 94 -44.66 -14.96 -10.49
CA GLU A 94 -44.89 -16.36 -10.88
C GLU A 94 -44.23 -17.36 -9.92
N ARG A 95 -43.83 -16.92 -8.73
CA ARG A 95 -43.05 -17.76 -7.81
C ARG A 95 -43.89 -18.93 -7.27
N PRO A 96 -43.32 -20.16 -7.23
CA PRO A 96 -42.02 -20.55 -7.80
C PRO A 96 -42.11 -20.84 -9.31
N SER A 97 -41.21 -20.23 -10.10
CA SER A 97 -41.06 -20.52 -11.53
C SER A 97 -39.62 -20.84 -11.90
N THR A 98 -39.42 -21.61 -12.97
CA THR A 98 -38.07 -21.91 -13.51
C THR A 98 -37.34 -20.63 -13.89
N GLY A 99 -38.05 -19.63 -14.43
CA GLY A 99 -37.49 -18.31 -14.74
C GLY A 99 -36.96 -17.62 -13.49
N PHE A 100 -37.75 -17.60 -12.41
CA PHE A 100 -37.31 -16.99 -11.15
C PHE A 100 -36.06 -17.65 -10.59
N ILE A 101 -36.00 -18.98 -10.60
CA ILE A 101 -34.83 -19.73 -10.12
C ILE A 101 -33.60 -19.41 -10.97
N LEU A 102 -33.74 -19.39 -12.30
CA LEU A 102 -32.65 -19.08 -13.23
C LEU A 102 -32.06 -17.69 -12.97
N PHE A 103 -32.89 -16.65 -12.87
CA PHE A 103 -32.42 -15.28 -12.67
C PHE A 103 -31.90 -15.03 -11.25
N SER A 104 -32.46 -15.71 -10.25
CA SER A 104 -31.91 -15.72 -8.89
C SER A 104 -30.52 -16.36 -8.87
N ALA A 105 -30.33 -17.48 -9.57
CA ALA A 105 -29.02 -18.13 -9.69
C ALA A 105 -28.00 -17.24 -10.41
N LEU A 106 -28.39 -16.53 -11.47
CA LEU A 106 -27.55 -15.54 -12.14
C LEU A 106 -27.09 -14.43 -11.18
N SER A 107 -27.97 -13.99 -10.27
CA SER A 107 -27.62 -12.99 -9.25
C SER A 107 -26.57 -13.53 -8.25
N VAL A 108 -26.65 -14.81 -7.89
CA VAL A 108 -25.63 -15.47 -7.04
C VAL A 108 -24.30 -15.61 -7.78
N VAL A 109 -24.33 -16.02 -9.06
CA VAL A 109 -23.13 -16.10 -9.91
C VAL A 109 -22.46 -14.73 -10.01
N SER A 110 -23.24 -13.67 -10.22
CA SER A 110 -22.76 -12.28 -10.22
C SER A 110 -21.99 -11.94 -8.94
N ALA A 111 -22.57 -12.20 -7.77
CA ALA A 111 -21.93 -11.94 -6.50
C ALA A 111 -20.64 -12.76 -6.32
N GLY A 112 -20.64 -14.01 -6.76
CA GLY A 112 -19.44 -14.87 -6.79
C GLY A 112 -18.33 -14.30 -7.68
N MET A 113 -18.66 -13.81 -8.88
CA MET A 113 -17.69 -13.18 -9.79
C MET A 113 -17.03 -11.97 -9.15
N PHE A 114 -17.80 -11.14 -8.42
CA PHE A 114 -17.24 -10.02 -7.67
C PHE A 114 -16.28 -10.49 -6.57
N ALA A 115 -16.75 -11.38 -5.70
CA ALA A 115 -15.99 -11.85 -4.56
C ALA A 115 -14.69 -12.56 -4.97
N VAL A 116 -14.73 -13.39 -6.00
CA VAL A 116 -13.55 -14.12 -6.50
C VAL A 116 -12.57 -13.18 -7.18
N ASN A 117 -13.03 -12.32 -8.09
CA ASN A 117 -12.12 -11.43 -8.83
C ASN A 117 -11.45 -10.41 -7.89
N LEU A 118 -12.24 -9.80 -7.00
CA LEU A 118 -11.73 -8.83 -6.05
C LEU A 118 -10.91 -9.51 -4.94
N GLY A 119 -11.34 -10.67 -4.45
CA GLY A 119 -10.60 -11.46 -3.46
C GLY A 119 -9.26 -11.94 -3.99
N ALA A 120 -9.21 -12.44 -5.23
CA ALA A 120 -7.96 -12.77 -5.91
C ALA A 120 -7.05 -11.54 -6.03
N THR A 121 -7.62 -10.39 -6.39
CA THR A 121 -6.90 -9.10 -6.43
C THR A 121 -6.39 -8.67 -5.06
N MET A 122 -6.91 -9.19 -3.94
CA MET A 122 -6.44 -8.84 -2.59
C MET A 122 -5.50 -9.89 -1.97
N LEU A 123 -5.64 -11.16 -2.35
CA LEU A 123 -5.00 -12.26 -1.63
C LEU A 123 -3.90 -12.97 -2.44
N ILE A 124 -3.91 -12.88 -3.77
CA ILE A 124 -2.93 -13.58 -4.61
C ILE A 124 -1.75 -12.64 -4.88
N GLU A 125 -0.56 -13.02 -4.44
CA GLU A 125 0.69 -12.36 -4.80
C GLU A 125 1.03 -12.63 -6.28
N PRO A 126 1.50 -11.62 -7.04
CA PRO A 126 1.86 -11.83 -8.44
C PRO A 126 3.01 -12.84 -8.52
N SER A 127 2.79 -13.94 -9.26
CA SER A 127 3.86 -14.87 -9.60
C SER A 127 4.91 -14.15 -10.44
N SER A 128 6.18 -14.29 -10.10
CA SER A 128 7.36 -13.69 -10.74
C SER A 128 7.60 -14.10 -12.22
N ALA A 129 6.55 -14.55 -12.92
CA ALA A 129 6.63 -15.17 -14.24
C ALA A 129 6.42 -14.18 -15.41
N GLU A 130 5.98 -12.94 -15.19
CA GLU A 130 5.76 -11.97 -16.29
C GLU A 130 6.92 -10.97 -16.53
N GLU A 131 7.90 -10.88 -15.63
CA GLU A 131 9.07 -9.99 -15.80
C GLU A 131 10.03 -10.45 -16.93
N THR A 132 9.95 -11.70 -17.38
CA THR A 132 10.80 -12.21 -18.47
C THR A 132 10.32 -11.81 -19.87
N SER A 133 9.14 -11.22 -20.01
CA SER A 133 8.59 -10.84 -21.33
C SER A 133 8.87 -9.37 -21.72
N SER A 134 9.17 -8.49 -20.76
CA SER A 134 9.40 -7.07 -21.03
C SER A 134 10.87 -6.69 -21.23
N SER A 135 11.83 -7.50 -20.74
CA SER A 135 13.26 -7.20 -20.90
C SER A 135 13.86 -7.65 -22.23
N SER A 136 13.18 -8.51 -23.02
CA SER A 136 13.74 -9.03 -24.27
C SER A 136 13.51 -8.14 -25.50
N SER A 137 12.62 -7.13 -25.42
CA SER A 137 12.27 -6.32 -26.61
C SER A 137 13.18 -5.10 -26.87
N VAL A 138 14.15 -4.82 -25.99
CA VAL A 138 15.04 -3.64 -26.12
C VAL A 138 16.44 -4.01 -26.67
N ALA A 139 16.79 -5.29 -26.77
CA ALA A 139 18.16 -5.73 -27.12
C ALA A 139 18.38 -6.10 -28.61
N SER A 140 17.50 -5.71 -29.54
CA SER A 140 17.69 -6.02 -30.97
C SER A 140 17.47 -4.79 -31.86
N ALA A 141 18.30 -3.76 -31.68
CA ALA A 141 18.34 -2.65 -32.63
C ALA A 141 19.71 -1.97 -32.73
N THR A 142 20.81 -2.73 -32.71
CA THR A 142 22.10 -2.26 -33.27
C THR A 142 23.04 -3.45 -33.41
N GLU A 143 23.34 -3.89 -34.63
CA GLU A 143 24.72 -4.00 -35.09
C GLU A 143 24.79 -4.46 -36.55
N GLY A 144 25.51 -3.65 -37.33
CA GLY A 144 25.96 -3.98 -38.66
C GLY A 144 27.11 -4.99 -38.62
N LYS A 145 27.13 -5.81 -39.66
CA LYS A 145 28.22 -6.68 -40.13
C LYS A 145 29.57 -5.95 -40.12
N PRO A 146 30.69 -6.60 -39.73
CA PRO A 146 31.49 -7.31 -40.74
C PRO A 146 32.10 -8.66 -40.32
N ILE A 147 32.71 -9.26 -41.34
CA ILE A 147 33.24 -10.62 -41.50
C ILE A 147 34.68 -10.72 -40.96
N GLY A 148 35.06 -11.91 -40.47
CA GLY A 148 36.36 -12.50 -40.86
C GLY A 148 37.27 -13.06 -39.77
N ALA A 149 37.53 -14.37 -39.88
CA ALA A 149 38.76 -15.12 -39.53
C ALA A 149 39.10 -15.29 -38.02
N SER A 150 38.94 -16.52 -37.48
CA SER A 150 39.91 -17.64 -37.49
C SER A 150 41.00 -17.51 -36.42
N SER A 151 40.99 -18.42 -35.42
CA SER A 151 42.07 -19.41 -35.21
C SER A 151 42.05 -20.02 -33.79
N SER A 152 42.09 -21.35 -33.77
CA SER A 152 42.83 -22.25 -32.85
C SER A 152 42.61 -22.23 -31.32
N ALA A 153 42.02 -23.34 -30.87
CA ALA A 153 42.28 -24.06 -29.61
C ALA A 153 43.79 -24.49 -29.49
N PRO A 154 44.31 -25.17 -28.43
CA PRO A 154 43.58 -26.07 -27.51
C PRO A 154 44.05 -26.23 -26.04
N ALA A 155 43.17 -26.90 -25.28
CA ALA A 155 43.38 -27.99 -24.30
C ALA A 155 44.43 -27.94 -23.17
N GLY A 156 43.94 -28.26 -21.96
CA GLY A 156 44.61 -28.94 -20.84
C GLY A 156 43.57 -29.06 -19.71
N ALA A 157 43.02 -30.25 -19.39
CA ALA A 157 43.57 -31.28 -18.47
C ALA A 157 43.96 -30.67 -17.11
N SER A 158 43.57 -31.15 -15.93
CA SER A 158 43.16 -32.48 -15.49
C SER A 158 42.48 -32.40 -14.12
N GLU A 159 41.85 -33.51 -13.74
CA GLU A 159 41.32 -33.87 -12.43
C GLU A 159 42.33 -33.69 -11.28
N ASP A 160 41.87 -33.39 -10.06
CA ASP A 160 42.25 -34.18 -8.88
C ASP A 160 41.24 -34.00 -7.73
N LYS A 161 41.22 -35.02 -6.89
CA LYS A 161 40.24 -35.50 -5.95
C LYS A 161 40.92 -35.58 -4.59
N SER A 162 40.33 -35.03 -3.53
CA SER A 162 40.59 -35.56 -2.18
C SER A 162 39.61 -34.99 -1.16
N GLU A 163 38.74 -35.87 -0.68
CA GLU A 163 38.19 -35.85 0.67
C GLU A 163 39.33 -36.08 1.68
N ASP A 164 39.34 -35.38 2.83
CA ASP A 164 39.51 -36.04 4.12
C ASP A 164 38.98 -35.18 5.28
N LYS A 165 38.50 -35.91 6.29
CA LYS A 165 38.09 -35.54 7.64
C LYS A 165 39.22 -34.77 8.35
N THR A 166 39.00 -34.02 9.44
CA THR A 166 38.70 -34.56 10.78
C THR A 166 38.42 -33.41 11.75
N GLU A 167 37.71 -33.76 12.81
CA GLU A 167 37.35 -33.02 14.01
C GLU A 167 38.51 -32.27 14.69
N GLY A 168 38.13 -31.24 15.45
CA GLY A 168 38.72 -31.02 16.77
C GLY A 168 39.34 -29.66 17.05
N ALA A 169 38.87 -29.08 18.15
CA ALA A 169 39.55 -28.12 19.01
C ALA A 169 39.52 -26.63 18.64
N VAL A 170 38.76 -25.92 19.48
CA VAL A 170 38.88 -24.50 19.81
C VAL A 170 40.34 -24.16 20.14
N PRO A 171 40.81 -22.98 19.69
CA PRO A 171 41.49 -22.10 20.63
C PRO A 171 40.88 -20.70 20.60
N SER A 172 40.56 -20.25 21.81
CA SER A 172 40.29 -18.86 22.14
C SER A 172 41.54 -18.03 21.84
N ALA A 173 41.41 -17.04 20.97
CA ALA A 173 42.39 -15.99 20.76
C ALA A 173 41.66 -14.67 20.52
N THR A 174 41.62 -13.86 21.56
CA THR A 174 41.25 -12.44 21.60
C THR A 174 41.64 -11.69 20.33
N THR A 175 40.66 -11.08 19.65
CA THR A 175 40.86 -10.15 18.53
C THR A 175 39.82 -9.01 18.62
N PRO A 176 40.17 -7.76 18.27
CA PRO A 176 39.64 -6.53 18.85
C PRO A 176 38.14 -6.28 18.65
N GLN A 177 37.53 -5.66 19.67
CA GLN A 177 36.15 -5.18 19.71
C GLN A 177 35.88 -4.22 18.53
N ALA A 178 35.40 -4.78 17.41
CA ALA A 178 34.92 -4.03 16.27
C ALA A 178 33.67 -3.22 16.67
N ALA A 179 33.56 -2.00 16.15
CA ALA A 179 32.46 -1.08 16.42
C ALA A 179 31.11 -1.80 16.33
N GLN A 180 30.39 -1.86 17.46
CA GLN A 180 29.11 -2.55 17.56
C GLN A 180 28.07 -1.81 16.70
N LYS A 181 27.79 -2.35 15.51
CA LYS A 181 26.81 -1.81 14.57
C LYS A 181 25.67 -2.80 14.37
N VAL A 182 24.49 -2.27 14.09
CA VAL A 182 23.35 -3.05 13.62
C VAL A 182 23.56 -3.39 12.15
N ASP A 183 23.43 -4.67 11.84
CA ASP A 183 23.56 -5.26 10.50
C ASP A 183 22.18 -5.65 9.95
N PRO A 184 21.95 -5.59 8.62
CA PRO A 184 20.66 -5.95 8.02
C PRO A 184 20.15 -7.35 8.39
N ASP A 185 21.05 -8.30 8.56
CA ASP A 185 20.69 -9.70 8.75
C ASP A 185 20.63 -10.06 10.24
N MET A 186 20.90 -9.08 11.12
CA MET A 186 20.70 -9.22 12.57
C MET A 186 19.21 -9.40 12.90
N ARG A 187 18.91 -10.29 13.85
CA ARG A 187 17.52 -10.55 14.26
C ARG A 187 16.95 -9.36 15.01
N VAL A 188 15.70 -9.01 14.72
CA VAL A 188 15.01 -7.91 15.46
C VAL A 188 14.97 -8.22 16.95
N GLY A 189 14.69 -9.48 17.32
CA GLY A 189 14.75 -9.94 18.71
C GLY A 189 16.11 -9.74 19.39
N GLU A 190 17.20 -9.92 18.65
CA GLU A 190 18.57 -9.73 19.12
C GLU A 190 18.89 -8.24 19.29
N ILE A 191 18.49 -7.39 18.35
CA ILE A 191 18.64 -5.93 18.43
C ILE A 191 17.91 -5.39 19.66
N LEU A 192 16.65 -5.78 19.87
CA LEU A 192 15.84 -5.35 21.01
C LEU A 192 16.39 -5.84 22.36
N THR A 193 17.09 -6.98 22.38
CA THR A 193 17.71 -7.53 23.58
C THR A 193 19.02 -6.82 23.90
N ARG A 194 19.84 -6.54 22.88
CA ARG A 194 21.13 -5.86 23.04
C ARG A 194 21.00 -4.36 23.27
N TRP A 195 20.01 -3.73 22.64
CA TRP A 195 19.80 -2.28 22.70
C TRP A 195 18.33 -1.95 22.93
N PRO A 196 17.83 -2.04 24.18
CA PRO A 196 16.43 -1.78 24.51
C PRO A 196 15.95 -0.38 24.11
N GLN A 197 16.85 0.60 24.00
CA GLN A 197 16.53 1.96 23.56
C GLN A 197 16.10 2.06 22.08
N THR A 198 16.41 1.05 21.27
CA THR A 198 16.01 1.02 19.85
C THR A 198 14.50 0.82 19.66
N VAL A 199 13.76 0.44 20.71
CA VAL A 199 12.30 0.26 20.67
C VAL A 199 11.60 1.51 20.14
N ASP A 200 12.01 2.69 20.58
CA ASP A 200 11.39 3.95 20.17
C ASP A 200 11.64 4.24 18.68
N VAL A 201 12.80 3.82 18.16
CA VAL A 201 13.13 3.91 16.74
C VAL A 201 12.23 2.97 15.94
N PHE A 202 12.08 1.71 16.37
CA PHE A 202 11.18 0.75 15.71
C PHE A 202 9.72 1.23 15.70
N VAL A 203 9.19 1.64 16.85
CA VAL A 203 7.81 2.15 16.96
C VAL A 203 7.61 3.38 16.07
N GLY A 204 8.60 4.28 16.03
CA GLY A 204 8.58 5.47 15.18
C GLY A 204 8.58 5.19 13.67
N HIS A 205 9.03 4.02 13.25
CA HIS A 205 9.16 3.60 11.85
C HIS A 205 8.17 2.52 11.43
N GLY A 206 7.00 2.43 12.10
CA GLY A 206 5.91 1.56 11.66
C GLY A 206 5.80 0.20 12.36
N PHE A 207 6.62 -0.05 13.38
CA PHE A 207 6.54 -1.25 14.23
C PHE A 207 5.79 -0.98 15.55
N ALA A 208 4.61 -0.37 15.46
CA ALA A 208 3.84 0.07 16.64
C ALA A 208 3.51 -1.05 17.64
N SER A 209 3.39 -2.30 17.18
CA SER A 209 3.13 -3.46 18.04
C SER A 209 4.25 -3.72 19.06
N LEU A 210 5.48 -3.28 18.78
CA LEU A 210 6.63 -3.36 19.69
C LEU A 210 6.55 -2.39 20.87
N ALA A 211 5.59 -1.46 20.90
CA ALA A 211 5.31 -0.66 22.09
C ALA A 211 4.80 -1.53 23.26
N SER A 212 4.15 -2.66 22.97
CA SER A 212 3.65 -3.58 23.98
C SER A 212 4.78 -4.51 24.51
N PRO A 213 4.96 -4.64 25.84
CA PRO A 213 5.99 -5.53 26.41
C PRO A 213 5.82 -7.00 26.03
N GLU A 214 4.56 -7.48 25.99
CA GLU A 214 4.25 -8.88 25.66
C GLU A 214 4.66 -9.25 24.24
N HIS A 215 4.36 -8.37 23.27
CA HIS A 215 4.71 -8.61 21.86
C HIS A 215 6.23 -8.51 21.62
N ARG A 216 6.95 -7.69 22.39
CA ARG A 216 8.42 -7.67 22.35
C ARG A 216 9.01 -9.01 22.77
N GLU A 217 8.48 -9.62 23.82
CA GLU A 217 8.96 -10.92 24.28
C GLU A 217 8.67 -12.03 23.27
N GLN A 218 7.50 -11.97 22.61
CA GLN A 218 7.18 -12.87 21.50
C GLN A 218 8.15 -12.71 20.32
N VAL A 219 8.46 -11.47 19.92
CA VAL A 219 9.35 -11.17 18.78
C VAL A 219 10.79 -11.63 19.03
N LYS A 220 11.25 -11.67 20.28
CA LYS A 220 12.57 -12.24 20.64
C LYS A 220 12.71 -13.72 20.29
N GLN A 221 11.60 -14.46 20.25
CA GLN A 221 11.58 -15.89 19.96
C GLN A 221 11.44 -16.21 18.46
N ILE A 222 11.15 -15.21 17.62
CA ILE A 222 10.89 -15.41 16.19
C ILE A 222 12.17 -15.09 15.38
N PRO A 223 12.57 -15.94 14.41
CA PRO A 223 13.75 -15.72 13.60
C PRO A 223 13.51 -14.73 12.45
N ILE A 224 13.10 -13.49 12.76
CA ILE A 224 12.94 -12.40 11.76
C ILE A 224 14.16 -11.48 11.81
N THR A 225 14.82 -11.29 10.66
CA THR A 225 15.92 -10.32 10.50
C THR A 225 15.41 -8.90 10.31
N LEU A 226 16.26 -7.90 10.54
CA LEU A 226 15.94 -6.50 10.31
C LEU A 226 15.54 -6.25 8.84
N ARG A 227 16.27 -6.83 7.89
CA ARG A 227 15.96 -6.79 6.46
C ARG A 227 14.56 -7.33 6.16
N MET A 228 14.21 -8.51 6.68
CA MET A 228 12.89 -9.11 6.48
C MET A 228 11.78 -8.26 7.12
N ALA A 229 12.03 -7.71 8.30
CA ALA A 229 11.09 -6.84 8.99
C ALA A 229 10.85 -5.55 8.19
N CYS A 230 11.91 -4.91 7.71
CA CYS A 230 11.82 -3.68 6.91
C CYS A 230 11.09 -3.96 5.58
N GLN A 231 11.43 -5.04 4.88
CA GLN A 231 10.77 -5.44 3.64
C GLN A 231 9.27 -5.71 3.84
N ARG A 232 8.90 -6.44 4.89
CA ARG A 232 7.49 -6.77 5.19
C ARG A 232 6.66 -5.56 5.59
N HIS A 233 7.29 -4.57 6.21
CA HIS A 233 6.65 -3.34 6.68
C HIS A 233 6.84 -2.16 5.71
N ASN A 234 7.45 -2.38 4.54
CA ASN A 234 7.77 -1.37 3.54
C ASN A 234 8.54 -0.17 4.14
N VAL A 235 9.50 -0.47 5.00
CA VAL A 235 10.41 0.49 5.64
C VAL A 235 11.75 0.45 4.91
N ASP A 236 12.32 1.61 4.63
CA ASP A 236 13.65 1.72 4.03
C ASP A 236 14.72 1.17 4.98
N LEU A 237 15.41 0.13 4.54
CA LEU A 237 16.36 -0.61 5.37
C LEU A 237 17.60 0.21 5.70
N ASP A 238 18.14 0.95 4.73
CA ASP A 238 19.38 1.70 4.90
C ASP A 238 19.17 2.87 5.87
N TYR A 239 18.03 3.55 5.77
CA TYR A 239 17.62 4.60 6.70
C TYR A 239 17.29 4.07 8.09
N MET A 240 16.56 2.94 8.18
CA MET A 240 16.30 2.30 9.47
C MET A 240 17.60 1.91 10.17
N MET A 241 18.58 1.41 9.42
CA MET A 241 19.89 1.09 9.96
C MET A 241 20.68 2.31 10.41
N SER A 242 20.61 3.45 9.70
CA SER A 242 21.28 4.66 10.15
C SER A 242 20.71 5.14 11.48
N GLU A 243 19.38 5.17 11.61
CA GLU A 243 18.69 5.58 12.84
C GLU A 243 19.00 4.63 14.01
N LEU A 244 18.98 3.32 13.77
CA LEU A 244 19.34 2.33 14.80
C LEU A 244 20.79 2.47 15.22
N ASN A 245 21.71 2.66 14.28
CA ASN A 245 23.14 2.85 14.57
C ASN A 245 23.41 4.17 15.30
N GLU A 246 22.65 5.22 15.01
CA GLU A 246 22.71 6.49 15.74
C GLU A 246 22.19 6.32 17.18
N ALA A 247 21.07 5.62 17.37
CA ALA A 247 20.48 5.38 18.69
C ALA A 247 21.34 4.52 19.62
N ILE A 248 22.24 3.69 19.08
CA ILE A 248 23.20 2.90 19.87
C ILE A 248 24.56 3.60 20.04
N SER A 249 24.78 4.71 19.35
CA SER A 249 26.05 5.44 19.45
C SER A 249 26.17 6.15 20.81
N PRO A 250 27.38 6.22 21.41
CA PRO A 250 27.59 6.75 22.76
C PRO A 250 27.19 8.23 22.93
N SER A 251 27.01 8.98 21.84
CA SER A 251 26.50 10.35 21.87
C SER A 251 25.02 10.46 22.29
N PHE A 252 24.20 9.42 22.06
CA PHE A 252 22.78 9.45 22.40
C PHE A 252 22.55 9.25 23.91
N ALA A 253 23.37 8.44 24.56
CA ALA A 253 23.32 8.19 26.01
C ALA A 253 23.58 9.45 26.85
N ALA A 254 24.36 10.42 26.33
CA ALA A 254 24.59 11.71 27.00
C ALA A 254 23.37 12.66 26.92
N LYS A 255 22.50 12.50 25.92
CA LYS A 255 21.35 13.39 25.70
C LYS A 255 20.13 12.98 26.54
N ALA A 256 19.95 11.69 26.78
CA ALA A 256 18.84 11.13 27.55
C ALA A 256 18.82 11.52 29.04
N THR A 257 19.97 11.82 29.64
CA THR A 257 20.08 12.19 31.07
C THR A 257 19.73 13.66 31.35
N SER A 258 19.65 14.52 30.32
CA SER A 258 19.36 15.95 30.48
C SER A 258 17.87 16.30 30.37
N ALA A 259 17.01 15.36 29.94
CA ALA A 259 15.60 15.64 29.65
C ALA A 259 14.65 15.50 30.87
N ALA A 260 15.16 15.16 32.06
CA ALA A 260 14.34 14.89 33.25
C ALA A 260 14.19 16.06 34.25
N THR A 261 14.85 17.19 34.02
CA THR A 261 14.75 18.37 34.89
C THR A 261 14.89 19.62 34.04
N GLU A 262 13.77 20.19 33.61
CA GLU A 262 13.47 21.62 33.74
C GLU A 262 12.10 21.90 33.11
N GLY A 263 11.09 21.87 33.98
CA GLY A 263 9.87 22.61 33.74
C GLY A 263 10.15 24.10 33.95
N GLY A 264 10.00 24.87 32.88
CA GLY A 264 9.61 26.27 32.90
C GLY A 264 10.72 27.29 33.15
N LEU A 265 11.11 28.00 32.08
CA LEU A 265 11.14 29.46 32.05
C LEU A 265 11.06 29.95 30.61
N ALA A 266 10.24 30.98 30.43
CA ALA A 266 9.71 31.45 29.17
C ALA A 266 10.77 32.09 28.26
N GLY A 267 10.83 31.61 27.01
CA GLY A 267 11.54 32.23 25.90
C GLY A 267 10.64 32.33 24.66
N LYS A 268 9.70 33.28 24.68
CA LYS A 268 8.88 33.81 23.56
C LYS A 268 8.69 32.89 22.34
N ALA A 269 7.74 31.94 22.48
CA ALA A 269 7.00 31.43 21.34
C ALA A 269 6.16 32.58 20.74
N LYS A 270 6.53 33.06 19.54
CA LYS A 270 5.75 34.05 18.81
C LYS A 270 4.72 33.30 17.96
N ALA A 271 3.48 33.36 18.44
CA ALA A 271 2.19 33.20 17.76
C ALA A 271 1.97 31.98 16.82
N LYS A 272 0.99 31.15 17.21
CA LYS A 272 0.11 30.44 16.27
C LYS A 272 -0.43 31.43 15.24
N SER A 273 -0.16 31.20 13.95
CA SER A 273 -0.93 31.81 12.88
C SER A 273 -2.09 30.89 12.46
N PRO A 274 -3.28 31.43 12.22
CA PRO A 274 -4.38 30.69 11.62
C PRO A 274 -4.11 30.48 10.12
N LYS A 275 -4.64 29.37 9.58
CA LYS A 275 -4.81 29.02 8.16
C LYS A 275 -4.34 30.07 7.13
N GLY A 276 -3.34 29.69 6.32
CA GLY A 276 -3.19 30.18 4.96
C GLY A 276 -1.81 30.76 4.66
N LYS A 277 -1.09 30.07 3.76
CA LYS A 277 0.15 30.43 3.08
C LYS A 277 1.42 30.38 3.92
N LEU A 278 2.12 29.27 3.77
CA LEU A 278 3.56 29.17 4.02
C LEU A 278 4.31 30.34 3.36
N ALA A 279 5.04 31.12 4.16
CA ALA A 279 5.89 32.20 3.65
C ALA A 279 7.29 31.69 3.31
N LYS A 280 7.93 32.29 2.29
CA LYS A 280 9.28 31.91 1.87
C LYS A 280 10.29 32.25 2.97
N GLY A 281 11.05 31.26 3.44
CA GLY A 281 11.96 31.35 4.58
C GLY A 281 11.47 30.63 5.85
N GLU A 282 10.26 30.06 5.85
CA GLU A 282 9.72 29.26 6.95
C GLU A 282 9.88 27.76 6.71
N THR A 283 10.13 27.01 7.78
CA THR A 283 10.23 25.54 7.71
C THR A 283 8.88 24.90 7.38
N ILE A 284 8.94 23.78 6.66
CA ILE A 284 7.77 23.02 6.25
C ILE A 284 7.32 22.14 7.42
N GLY A 285 6.09 22.32 7.88
CA GLY A 285 5.43 21.53 8.92
C GLY A 285 4.36 20.58 8.36
N ALA A 286 3.94 19.64 9.21
CA ALA A 286 2.97 18.59 8.90
C ALA A 286 1.61 19.08 8.38
N ASP A 287 1.17 20.25 8.86
CA ASP A 287 -0.14 20.83 8.55
C ASP A 287 -0.11 21.75 7.31
N HIS A 288 1.05 21.99 6.70
CA HIS A 288 1.16 22.81 5.50
C HIS A 288 0.60 22.08 4.27
N ILE A 289 -0.01 22.85 3.37
CA ILE A 289 -0.67 22.33 2.16
C ILE A 289 0.35 22.11 1.05
N LEU A 290 0.25 20.99 0.34
CA LEU A 290 1.17 20.62 -0.75
C LEU A 290 1.31 21.72 -1.81
N GLY A 291 0.19 22.29 -2.27
CA GLY A 291 0.17 23.39 -3.24
C GLY A 291 0.84 24.67 -2.74
N GLU A 292 0.77 24.97 -1.45
CA GLU A 292 1.46 26.13 -0.86
C GLU A 292 2.97 25.89 -0.76
N ILE A 293 3.37 24.66 -0.41
CA ILE A 293 4.78 24.24 -0.35
C ILE A 293 5.43 24.34 -1.72
N LEU A 294 4.78 23.81 -2.76
CA LEU A 294 5.29 23.86 -4.13
C LEU A 294 5.33 25.28 -4.70
N GLY A 295 4.42 26.15 -4.25
CA GLY A 295 4.45 27.57 -4.60
C GLY A 295 5.59 28.34 -3.92
N ALA A 296 5.88 28.04 -2.64
CA ALA A 296 6.94 28.69 -1.87
C ALA A 296 8.34 28.14 -2.21
N TYR A 297 8.44 26.84 -2.46
CA TYR A 297 9.66 26.05 -2.64
C TYR A 297 9.51 25.06 -3.82
N PRO A 298 9.60 25.52 -5.09
CA PRO A 298 9.45 24.67 -6.28
C PRO A 298 10.40 23.47 -6.32
N GLU A 299 11.57 23.58 -5.70
CA GLU A 299 12.58 22.53 -5.59
C GLU A 299 12.14 21.31 -4.76
N THR A 300 11.06 21.43 -3.99
CA THR A 300 10.43 20.30 -3.27
C THR A 300 9.68 19.35 -4.18
N GLU A 301 9.41 19.73 -5.44
CA GLU A 301 8.74 18.90 -6.44
C GLU A 301 9.42 17.53 -6.61
N LYS A 302 10.76 17.49 -6.60
CA LYS A 302 11.53 16.25 -6.71
C LYS A 302 11.25 15.27 -5.57
N VAL A 303 10.99 15.78 -4.37
CA VAL A 303 10.68 14.98 -3.18
C VAL A 303 9.28 14.39 -3.33
N PHE A 304 8.30 15.21 -3.71
CA PHE A 304 6.95 14.71 -3.97
C PHE A 304 6.91 13.71 -5.13
N ARG A 305 7.68 13.92 -6.22
CA ARG A 305 7.83 12.93 -7.31
C ARG A 305 8.43 11.62 -6.83
N LYS A 306 9.46 11.67 -5.98
CA LYS A 306 10.11 10.49 -5.40
C LYS A 306 9.11 9.63 -4.62
N TYR A 307 8.24 10.25 -3.82
CA TYR A 307 7.32 9.52 -2.94
C TYR A 307 5.96 9.20 -3.58
N TYR A 308 5.46 10.04 -4.49
CA TYR A 308 4.08 9.97 -5.00
C TYR A 308 3.99 9.74 -6.52
N GLY A 309 5.12 9.74 -7.23
CA GLY A 309 5.19 9.62 -8.68
C GLY A 309 4.60 10.82 -9.44
N ASP A 310 4.46 10.67 -10.76
CA ASP A 310 4.02 11.78 -11.63
C ASP A 310 2.55 12.15 -11.47
N GLY A 311 1.73 11.25 -10.89
CA GLY A 311 0.29 11.45 -10.71
C GLY A 311 -0.08 12.47 -9.63
N CYS A 312 0.83 12.76 -8.69
CA CYS A 312 0.59 13.68 -7.56
C CYS A 312 0.13 15.07 -8.02
N PHE A 313 0.73 15.58 -9.09
CA PHE A 313 0.51 16.95 -9.59
C PHE A 313 -0.73 17.10 -10.48
N SER A 314 -1.40 15.99 -10.78
CA SER A 314 -2.63 15.96 -11.57
C SER A 314 -3.89 15.74 -10.73
N CYS A 315 -3.73 15.50 -9.43
CA CYS A 315 -4.82 15.26 -8.51
C CYS A 315 -5.35 16.58 -7.94
N PRO A 316 -6.68 16.84 -7.97
CA PRO A 316 -7.26 18.01 -7.32
C PRO A 316 -6.91 18.16 -5.83
N GLY A 317 -6.53 17.07 -5.15
CA GLY A 317 -6.16 17.04 -3.73
C GLY A 317 -4.93 17.89 -3.39
N GLN A 318 -3.97 18.06 -4.31
CA GLN A 318 -2.73 18.82 -4.08
C GLN A 318 -2.98 20.25 -3.56
N ALA A 319 -4.08 20.88 -4.00
CA ALA A 319 -4.43 22.25 -3.61
C ALA A 319 -5.06 22.35 -2.21
N THR A 320 -5.41 21.23 -1.58
CA THR A 320 -6.21 21.21 -0.34
C THR A 320 -5.69 20.26 0.73
N GLU A 321 -4.72 19.41 0.39
CA GLU A 321 -4.21 18.35 1.25
C GLU A 321 -2.95 18.79 2.02
N SER A 322 -2.88 18.46 3.31
CA SER A 322 -1.69 18.71 4.12
C SER A 322 -0.62 17.62 3.94
N VAL A 323 0.63 17.93 4.30
CA VAL A 323 1.74 16.94 4.28
C VAL A 323 1.39 15.69 5.08
N LYS A 324 0.79 15.85 6.26
CA LYS A 324 0.35 14.74 7.12
C LYS A 324 -0.73 13.88 6.47
N GLN A 325 -1.74 14.51 5.87
CA GLN A 325 -2.81 13.79 5.19
C GLN A 325 -2.26 13.01 3.99
N SER A 326 -1.38 13.64 3.21
CA SER A 326 -0.73 13.03 2.05
C SER A 326 0.20 11.89 2.45
N ALA A 327 1.01 12.07 3.50
CA ALA A 327 1.85 11.02 4.05
C ALA A 327 1.02 9.79 4.47
N MET A 328 -0.11 10.02 5.16
CA MET A 328 -1.03 8.95 5.55
C MET A 328 -1.68 8.26 4.35
N MET A 329 -2.18 9.01 3.37
CA MET A 329 -2.86 8.45 2.19
C MET A 329 -1.92 7.63 1.30
N HIS A 330 -0.63 7.98 1.27
CA HIS A 330 0.38 7.32 0.46
C HIS A 330 1.25 6.34 1.26
N ASN A 331 0.93 6.10 2.54
CA ASN A 331 1.69 5.25 3.44
C ASN A 331 3.21 5.60 3.47
N VAL A 332 3.50 6.89 3.45
CA VAL A 332 4.85 7.46 3.55
C VAL A 332 5.05 7.97 4.98
N SER A 333 6.26 7.81 5.52
CA SER A 333 6.60 8.38 6.83
C SER A 333 6.52 9.91 6.79
N GLU A 334 5.60 10.48 7.58
CA GLU A 334 5.43 11.93 7.73
C GLU A 334 6.74 12.61 8.11
N LYS A 335 7.49 12.01 9.05
CA LYS A 335 8.78 12.55 9.51
C LYS A 335 9.81 12.56 8.39
N GLN A 336 9.96 11.45 7.67
CA GLN A 336 10.93 11.34 6.57
C GLN A 336 10.63 12.32 5.44
N LEU A 337 9.35 12.43 5.08
CA LEU A 337 8.89 13.36 4.07
C LEU A 337 9.18 14.81 4.49
N LEU A 338 8.88 15.18 5.74
CA LEU A 338 9.18 16.52 6.25
C LEU A 338 10.68 16.83 6.25
N THR A 339 11.53 15.88 6.64
CA THR A 339 12.99 16.05 6.61
C THR A 339 13.48 16.32 5.19
N GLU A 340 13.08 15.51 4.21
CA GLU A 340 13.51 15.69 2.82
C GLU A 340 12.94 16.97 2.19
N LEU A 341 11.70 17.34 2.53
CA LEU A 341 11.09 18.59 2.09
C LEU A 341 11.85 19.81 2.63
N ASN A 342 12.18 19.82 3.92
CA ASN A 342 12.94 20.90 4.54
C ASN A 342 14.36 20.99 3.96
N HIS A 343 15.05 19.85 3.80
CA HIS A 343 16.36 19.80 3.16
C HIS A 343 16.32 20.31 1.72
N ALA A 344 15.28 19.96 0.95
CA ALA A 344 15.09 20.49 -0.40
C ALA A 344 14.85 22.00 -0.38
N ALA A 345 14.08 22.51 0.57
CA ALA A 345 13.80 23.94 0.77
C ALA A 345 14.97 24.75 1.38
N GLY A 346 16.07 24.09 1.75
CA GLY A 346 17.29 24.72 2.26
C GLY A 346 17.35 24.88 3.79
N PHE A 347 16.61 24.06 4.54
CA PHE A 347 16.62 23.99 6.00
C PHE A 347 17.22 22.68 6.51
#